data_AF-A0A2A3D6W4-F1
#
_entry.id   AF-A0A2A3D6W4-F1
#
_cell.length_a   1.000
_cell.length_b   1.000
_cell.length_c   1.000
_cell.angle_alpha   90.00
_cell.angle_beta   90.00
_cell.angle_gamma   90.00
#
_symmetry.space_group_name_H-M   'P 1'
#
loop_
_entity.id
_entity.type
_entity.pdbx_description
1 polymer ?
#
loop_
_entity_poly.entity_id
_entity_poly.type
_entity_poly.pdbx_seq_one_letter_code
_entity_poly.pdbx_strand_id
1 'polypeptide(L)'
;MSARAVEFLDMWMAEHLPNVITDDPVAISDLVDELMAAAKGEGIRPKEFHEEVDSVFEVIFEAMQHRERGLADGDEAARDLLAGRLAQEAGVTREQAQDLIRRFGIDWEPLLREAHFLKEQR
;
A
#
# COMPACT_ATOMS: atom_id res chain seq x y z
N MET A 1 -0.48 5.35 16.20
CA MET A 1 -1.12 4.06 16.44
C MET A 1 -1.09 3.85 17.94
N SER A 2 -2.17 3.34 18.53
CA SER A 2 -2.13 3.00 19.95
C SER A 2 -1.24 1.75 20.17
N ALA A 3 -0.58 1.64 21.33
CA ALA A 3 0.27 0.47 21.64
C ALA A 3 -0.49 -0.86 21.51
N ARG A 4 -1.79 -0.86 21.86
CA ARG A 4 -2.68 -2.02 21.72
C ARG A 4 -2.96 -2.39 20.26
N ALA A 5 -3.09 -1.40 19.38
CA ALA A 5 -3.28 -1.63 17.95
C ALA A 5 -2.00 -2.20 17.31
N VAL A 6 -0.82 -1.76 17.75
CA VAL A 6 0.48 -2.29 17.29
C VAL A 6 0.68 -3.74 17.72
N GLU A 7 0.48 -4.07 19.00
CA GLU A 7 0.63 -5.44 19.51
C GLU A 7 -0.35 -6.41 18.83
N PHE A 8 -1.59 -5.97 18.62
CA PHE A 8 -2.58 -6.75 17.88
C PHE A 8 -2.15 -6.98 16.43
N LEU A 9 -1.71 -5.93 15.74
CA LEU A 9 -1.25 -6.02 14.35
C LEU A 9 -0.08 -6.99 14.21
N ASP A 10 0.92 -6.93 15.08
CA ASP A 10 2.09 -7.81 15.06
C ASP A 10 1.71 -9.30 15.23
N MET A 11 0.82 -9.58 16.19
CA MET A 11 0.32 -10.94 16.43
C MET A 11 -0.58 -11.44 15.30
N TRP A 12 -1.48 -10.59 14.80
CA TRP A 12 -2.37 -10.91 13.67
C TRP A 12 -1.56 -11.18 12.40
N MET A 13 -0.54 -10.38 12.11
CA MET A 13 0.38 -10.61 11.00
C MET A 13 1.15 -11.92 11.16
N ALA A 14 1.59 -12.28 12.37
CA ALA A 14 2.29 -13.53 12.61
C ALA A 14 1.41 -14.79 12.40
N GLU A 15 0.09 -14.66 12.64
CA GLU A 15 -0.88 -15.77 12.54
C GLU A 15 -1.59 -15.84 11.18
N HIS A 16 -1.87 -14.71 10.54
CA HIS A 16 -2.72 -14.62 9.34
C HIS A 16 -1.97 -14.32 8.05
N LEU A 17 -0.75 -13.77 8.11
CA LEU A 17 0.07 -13.75 6.89
C LEU A 17 0.52 -15.19 6.58
N PRO A 18 0.08 -15.78 5.46
CA PRO A 18 0.67 -17.02 5.01
C PRO A 18 2.11 -16.73 4.54
N ASN A 19 2.89 -17.76 4.24
CA ASN A 19 4.04 -17.65 3.32
C ASN A 19 3.67 -17.10 1.91
N VAL A 20 2.47 -16.56 1.72
CA VAL A 20 1.98 -15.96 0.49
C VAL A 20 2.49 -14.52 0.47
N ILE A 21 3.66 -14.41 -0.13
CA ILE A 21 4.17 -13.17 -0.72
C ILE A 21 3.25 -12.90 -1.91
N THR A 22 2.44 -11.83 -1.86
CA THR A 22 1.57 -11.43 -2.98
C THR A 22 1.64 -9.92 -3.17
N ASP A 23 1.96 -9.50 -4.39
CA ASP A 23 1.97 -8.10 -4.82
C ASP A 23 0.61 -7.65 -5.39
N ASP A 24 -0.43 -8.48 -5.26
CA ASP A 24 -1.78 -8.18 -5.77
C ASP A 24 -2.50 -7.16 -4.86
N PRO A 25 -2.76 -5.92 -5.33
CA PRO A 25 -3.41 -4.88 -4.54
C PRO A 25 -4.83 -5.26 -4.06
N VAL A 26 -5.51 -6.17 -4.77
CA VAL A 26 -6.84 -6.67 -4.36
C VAL A 26 -6.69 -7.56 -3.14
N ALA A 27 -5.72 -8.47 -3.16
CA ALA A 27 -5.44 -9.35 -2.01
C ALA A 27 -5.00 -8.56 -0.77
N ILE A 28 -4.24 -7.47 -0.96
CA ILE A 28 -3.86 -6.58 0.15
C ILE A 28 -5.08 -5.84 0.72
N SER A 29 -6.01 -5.41 -0.15
CA SER A 29 -7.25 -4.76 0.30
C SER A 29 -8.14 -5.73 1.10
N ASP A 30 -8.26 -6.98 0.64
CA ASP A 30 -8.99 -8.03 1.37
C ASP A 30 -8.36 -8.31 2.75
N LEU A 31 -7.03 -8.31 2.85
CA LEU A 31 -6.31 -8.44 4.13
C LEU A 31 -6.55 -7.25 5.06
N VAL A 32 -6.62 -6.03 4.53
CA VAL A 32 -6.99 -4.84 5.32
C VAL A 32 -8.41 -4.99 5.88
N ASP A 33 -9.37 -5.44 5.06
CA ASP A 33 -10.74 -5.65 5.52
C ASP A 33 -10.83 -6.76 6.59
N GLU A 34 -10.05 -7.84 6.45
CA GLU A 34 -9.98 -8.93 7.42
C GLU A 34 -9.35 -8.48 8.75
N LEU A 35 -8.23 -7.74 8.69
CA LEU A 35 -7.60 -7.13 9.86
C LEU A 35 -8.58 -6.25 10.62
N MET A 36 -9.32 -5.40 9.90
CA MET A 36 -10.29 -4.47 10.51
C MET A 36 -11.49 -5.21 11.13
N ALA A 37 -11.92 -6.31 10.52
CA ALA A 37 -12.96 -7.17 11.07
C ALA A 37 -12.49 -7.88 12.36
N ALA A 38 -11.26 -8.40 12.37
CA ALA A 38 -10.66 -9.06 13.52
C ALA A 38 -10.42 -8.07 14.67
N ALA A 39 -9.86 -6.90 14.37
CA ALA A 39 -9.62 -5.84 15.35
C ALA A 39 -10.92 -5.39 16.03
N LYS A 40 -12.02 -5.29 15.26
CA LYS A 40 -13.35 -4.99 15.80
C LYS A 40 -13.85 -6.08 16.75
N GLY A 41 -13.54 -7.35 16.46
CA GLY A 41 -13.83 -8.49 17.35
C GLY A 41 -13.13 -8.39 18.70
N GLU A 42 -11.89 -7.90 18.72
CA GLU A 42 -11.08 -7.63 19.92
C GLU A 42 -11.41 -6.29 20.62
N GLY A 43 -12.40 -5.56 20.11
CA GLY A 43 -12.81 -4.26 20.65
C GLY A 43 -11.83 -3.11 20.37
N ILE A 44 -10.92 -3.29 19.41
CA ILE A 44 -10.00 -2.26 18.92
C ILE A 44 -10.76 -1.41 17.90
N ARG A 45 -10.79 -0.09 18.11
CA ARG A 45 -11.52 0.81 17.21
C ARG A 45 -10.65 1.18 16.00
N PRO A 46 -11.24 1.34 14.80
CA PRO A 46 -10.54 1.79 13.59
C PRO A 46 -9.62 2.99 13.80
N LYS A 47 -10.09 3.99 14.55
CA LYS A 47 -9.31 5.21 14.87
C LYS A 47 -8.00 4.95 15.62
N GLU A 48 -7.87 3.84 16.33
CA GLU A 48 -6.64 3.47 17.07
C GLU A 48 -5.52 3.04 16.11
N PHE A 49 -5.89 2.63 14.89
CA PHE A 49 -4.95 2.38 13.80
C PHE A 49 -4.52 3.66 13.08
N HIS A 50 -5.41 4.64 12.92
CA HIS A 50 -5.13 5.87 12.18
C HIS A 50 -4.49 7.00 13.02
N GLU A 51 -4.19 6.78 14.30
CA GLU A 51 -3.69 7.83 15.21
C GLU A 51 -2.21 8.24 14.98
N GLU A 52 -1.37 7.46 14.27
CA GLU A 52 0.00 7.90 13.85
C GLU A 52 0.38 7.52 12.41
N VAL A 53 -0.41 6.72 11.70
CA VAL A 53 -0.12 6.34 10.31
C VAL A 53 -1.24 6.82 9.40
N ASP A 54 -0.85 7.42 8.28
CA ASP A 54 -1.77 7.93 7.27
C ASP A 54 -2.54 6.78 6.57
N SER A 55 -2.01 5.54 6.58
CA SER A 55 -2.69 4.37 6.02
C SER A 55 -2.22 3.02 6.59
N VAL A 56 -3.16 2.20 7.09
CA VAL A 56 -2.91 0.82 7.53
C VAL A 56 -2.48 -0.09 6.38
N PHE A 57 -2.92 0.23 5.17
CA PHE A 57 -2.51 -0.44 3.94
C PHE A 57 -0.99 -0.35 3.76
N GLU A 58 -0.40 0.81 4.01
CA GLU A 58 1.05 1.04 3.87
C GLU A 58 1.84 0.23 4.89
N VAL A 59 1.34 0.12 6.13
CA VAL A 59 1.99 -0.68 7.19
C VAL A 59 2.01 -2.18 6.85
N ILE A 60 0.89 -2.74 6.37
CA ILE A 60 0.82 -4.15 5.97
C ILE A 60 1.71 -4.39 4.73
N PHE A 61 1.67 -3.46 3.77
CA PHE A 61 2.52 -3.50 2.58
C PHE A 61 4.00 -3.46 2.91
N GLU A 62 4.44 -2.53 3.76
CA GLU A 62 5.81 -2.46 4.25
C GLU A 62 6.20 -3.72 5.02
N ALA A 63 5.33 -4.26 5.87
CA ALA A 63 5.62 -5.50 6.60
C ALA A 63 5.83 -6.70 5.67
N MET A 64 5.06 -6.81 4.59
CA MET A 64 5.27 -7.82 3.54
C MET A 64 6.59 -7.59 2.80
N GLN A 65 6.91 -6.35 2.42
CA GLN A 65 8.17 -6.01 1.75
C GLN A 65 9.41 -6.18 2.65
N HIS A 66 9.28 -5.94 3.95
CA HIS A 66 10.38 -6.10 4.91
C HIS A 66 10.73 -7.58 5.15
N ARG A 67 9.78 -8.51 4.95
CA ARG A 67 10.07 -9.95 4.93
C ARG A 67 10.76 -10.40 3.63
N GLU A 68 10.59 -9.64 2.55
CA GLU A 68 11.30 -9.81 1.27
C GLU A 68 12.69 -9.14 1.28
N ARG A 69 12.85 -8.02 2.01
CA ARG A 69 14.09 -7.22 2.12
C ARG A 69 15.15 -7.82 3.05
N GLY A 70 15.42 -9.10 2.87
CA GLY A 70 16.79 -9.59 2.97
C GLY A 70 17.67 -9.07 1.82
N LEU A 71 17.10 -8.55 0.72
CA LEU A 71 17.83 -8.24 -0.52
C LEU A 71 17.27 -6.98 -1.24
N ALA A 72 17.92 -5.84 -1.03
CA ALA A 72 18.15 -4.69 -1.94
C ALA A 72 17.12 -4.08 -2.94
N ASP A 73 15.91 -4.61 -3.18
CA ASP A 73 15.13 -4.24 -4.39
C ASP A 73 13.82 -3.44 -4.21
N GLY A 74 13.34 -3.20 -2.98
CA GLY A 74 11.95 -2.72 -2.83
C GLY A 74 11.66 -1.26 -3.24
N ASP A 75 12.66 -0.48 -3.66
CA ASP A 75 12.45 0.86 -4.21
C ASP A 75 12.04 0.82 -5.69
N GLU A 76 12.44 -0.21 -6.43
CA GLU A 76 12.09 -0.40 -7.84
C GLU A 76 10.71 -1.09 -7.95
N ALA A 77 10.47 -2.10 -7.09
CA ALA A 77 9.17 -2.76 -7.01
C ALA A 77 8.04 -1.80 -6.59
N ALA A 78 8.29 -0.93 -5.60
CA ALA A 78 7.31 0.08 -5.20
C ALA A 78 6.97 1.05 -6.34
N ARG A 79 7.96 1.45 -7.14
CA ARG A 79 7.76 2.33 -8.32
C ARG A 79 6.97 1.61 -9.42
N ASP A 80 7.23 0.34 -9.66
CA ASP A 80 6.52 -0.44 -10.66
C ASP A 80 5.06 -0.69 -10.29
N LEU A 81 4.76 -0.89 -9.01
CA LEU A 81 3.39 -1.00 -8.50
C LEU A 81 2.64 0.33 -8.59
N LEU A 82 3.27 1.44 -8.18
CA LEU A 82 2.72 2.79 -8.35
C LEU A 82 2.44 3.11 -9.82
N ALA A 83 3.33 2.70 -10.72
CA ALA A 83 3.15 2.88 -12.16
C ALA A 83 1.95 2.10 -12.69
N GLY A 84 1.76 0.87 -12.23
CA GLY A 84 0.60 0.05 -12.56
C GLY A 84 -0.72 0.71 -12.13
N ARG A 85 -0.78 1.21 -10.89
CA ARG A 85 -1.97 1.87 -10.35
C ARG A 85 -2.27 3.18 -11.06
N LEU A 86 -1.26 4.02 -11.29
CA LEU A 86 -1.43 5.31 -11.95
C LEU A 86 -1.90 5.16 -13.40
N ALA A 87 -1.41 4.14 -14.11
CA ALA A 87 -1.90 3.79 -15.44
C ALA A 87 -3.38 3.39 -15.46
N GLN A 88 -3.82 2.60 -14.48
CA GLN A 88 -5.21 2.16 -14.32
C GLN A 88 -6.15 3.34 -14.00
N GLU A 89 -5.78 4.18 -13.04
CA GLU A 89 -6.62 5.27 -12.50
C GLU A 89 -6.70 6.48 -13.43
N ALA A 90 -5.57 6.90 -13.99
CA ALA A 90 -5.53 8.04 -14.91
C ALA A 90 -5.78 7.66 -16.37
N GLY A 91 -5.84 6.35 -16.69
CA GLY A 91 -5.98 5.86 -18.05
C GLY A 91 -4.77 6.17 -18.94
N VAL A 92 -3.59 6.32 -18.34
CA VAL A 92 -2.31 6.54 -19.03
C VAL A 92 -1.58 5.22 -19.24
N THR A 93 -0.56 5.19 -20.10
CA THR A 93 0.25 3.98 -20.28
C THR A 93 1.21 3.78 -19.11
N ARG A 94 1.63 2.53 -18.87
CA ARG A 94 2.56 2.19 -17.78
C ARG A 94 3.91 2.92 -17.92
N GLU A 95 4.42 3.09 -19.14
CA GLU A 95 5.64 3.88 -19.40
C GLU A 95 5.47 5.35 -18.99
N GLN A 96 4.32 5.96 -19.33
CA GLN A 96 4.03 7.35 -18.92
C GLN A 96 3.93 7.47 -17.40
N ALA A 97 3.35 6.47 -16.74
CA ALA A 97 3.27 6.44 -15.28
C ALA A 97 4.66 6.29 -14.63
N GLN A 98 5.53 5.42 -15.15
CA GLN A 98 6.91 5.27 -14.69
C GLN A 98 7.72 6.57 -14.85
N ASP A 99 7.54 7.26 -15.98
CA ASP A 99 8.19 8.55 -16.23
C ASP A 99 7.71 9.65 -15.29
N LEU A 100 6.42 9.67 -14.95
CA LEU A 100 5.89 10.59 -13.94
C LEU A 100 6.48 10.30 -12.55
N ILE A 101 6.55 9.04 -12.16
CA ILE A 101 7.11 8.62 -10.87
C ILE A 101 8.60 8.96 -10.78
N ARG A 102 9.36 8.81 -11.87
CA ARG A 102 10.76 9.25 -11.91
C ARG A 102 10.92 10.76 -11.77
N ARG A 103 9.98 11.56 -12.27
CA ARG A 103 10.08 13.03 -12.30
C ARG A 103 9.51 13.71 -11.05
N PHE A 104 8.45 13.15 -10.48
CA PHE A 104 7.70 13.77 -9.38
C PHE A 104 7.80 13.01 -8.06
N GLY A 105 8.38 11.80 -8.04
CA GLY A 105 8.49 10.97 -6.85
C GLY A 105 7.32 10.01 -6.71
N ILE A 106 7.05 9.55 -5.48
CA ILE A 106 6.02 8.54 -5.16
C ILE A 106 4.73 9.14 -4.58
N ASP A 107 4.64 10.47 -4.50
CA ASP A 107 3.49 11.18 -3.93
C ASP A 107 2.26 11.08 -4.83
N TRP A 108 1.19 10.46 -4.32
CA TRP A 108 0.03 10.04 -5.10
C TRP A 108 -0.84 11.19 -5.63
N GLU A 109 -1.15 12.21 -4.81
CA GLU A 109 -2.00 13.33 -5.24
C GLU A 109 -1.39 14.18 -6.37
N PRO A 110 -0.09 14.57 -6.33
CA PRO A 110 0.58 15.21 -7.46
C PRO A 110 0.64 14.31 -8.69
N LEU A 111 0.93 13.01 -8.53
CA LEU A 111 1.02 12.04 -9.63
C LEU A 111 -0.32 11.89 -10.36
N LEU A 112 -1.42 11.71 -9.63
CA LEU A 112 -2.76 11.58 -10.21
C LEU A 112 -3.16 12.81 -11.02
N ARG A 113 -2.91 14.00 -10.47
CA ARG A 113 -3.23 15.26 -11.14
C ARG A 113 -2.49 15.40 -12.46
N GLU A 114 -1.20 15.10 -12.47
CA GLU A 114 -0.37 15.20 -13.67
C GLU A 114 -0.72 14.11 -14.70
N ALA A 115 -1.00 12.89 -14.24
CA ALA A 115 -1.42 11.81 -15.12
C ALA A 115 -2.79 12.10 -15.78
N HIS A 116 -3.75 12.68 -15.05
CA HIS A 116 -5.01 13.14 -15.64
C HIS A 116 -4.79 14.27 -16.66
N PHE A 117 -3.91 15.22 -16.36
CA PHE A 117 -3.57 16.30 -17.29
C PHE A 117 -2.96 15.76 -18.60
N LEU A 118 -2.08 14.75 -18.53
CA LEU A 118 -1.53 14.08 -19.70
C LEU A 118 -2.59 13.36 -20.56
N LYS A 119 -3.63 12.82 -19.93
CA LYS A 119 -4.77 12.21 -20.64
C LYS A 119 -5.62 13.26 -21.36
N GLU A 120 -5.87 14.41 -20.73
CA GLU A 120 -6.68 15.49 -21.31
C GLU A 120 -6.01 16.20 -22.50
N GLN A 121 -4.68 16.13 -22.60
CA GLN A 121 -3.91 16.73 -23.72
C GLN A 121 -3.77 15.81 -24.94
N ARG A 122 -4.47 14.66 -24.98
CA ARG A 122 -4.33 13.64 -26.03
C ARG A 122 -5.58 13.43 -26.88
#